data_AF-A0A2J6XJE9-F1
#
_entry.id   AF-A0A2J6XJE9-F1
#
_cell.length_a   1.000
_cell.length_b   1.000
_cell.length_c   1.000
_cell.angle_alpha   90.00
_cell.angle_beta   90.00
_cell.angle_gamma   90.00
#
_symmetry.space_group_name_H-M   'P 1'
#
loop_
_entity.id
_entity.type
_entity.pdbx_description
1 polymer ?
#
loop_
_entity_poly.entity_id
_entity_poly.type
_entity_poly.pdbx_seq_one_letter_code
_entity_poly.pdbx_strand_id
1 'polypeptide(L)'
;MEPKDLILFYFSIGFFIIGTFFFLLGYRNVDMAYNIALLKLQGVIDKNVELYDKTLWINNAIGEMDLYELGLRQLTISFILFFASFLFLVLIVLKELYFKIIYSKK
;
A
#
# COMPACT_ATOMS: atom_id res chain seq x y z
N MET A 1 7.04 -12.03 26.18
CA MET A 1 7.13 -10.83 25.32
C MET A 1 7.05 -9.61 26.21
N GLU A 2 8.03 -8.69 26.16
CA GLU A 2 8.00 -7.49 27.00
C GLU A 2 6.92 -6.51 26.50
N PRO A 3 6.42 -5.58 27.34
CA PRO A 3 5.41 -4.60 26.91
C PRO A 3 5.81 -3.79 25.67
N LYS A 4 7.10 -3.49 25.50
CA LYS A 4 7.63 -2.79 24.32
C LYS A 4 7.57 -3.63 23.05
N ASP A 5 7.77 -4.94 23.15
CA ASP A 5 7.73 -5.85 22.02
C ASP A 5 6.27 -6.05 21.55
N LEU A 6 5.32 -6.07 22.50
CA LEU A 6 3.90 -6.10 22.20
C LEU A 6 3.44 -4.86 21.44
N ILE A 7 3.96 -3.68 21.80
CA ILE A 7 3.69 -2.42 21.08
C ILE A 7 4.21 -2.51 19.64
N LEU A 8 5.46 -2.95 19.44
CA LEU A 8 6.03 -3.13 18.09
C LEU A 8 5.24 -4.15 17.26
N PHE A 9 4.72 -5.21 17.90
CA PHE A 9 3.88 -6.20 17.23
C PHE A 9 2.56 -5.58 16.75
N TYR A 10 1.88 -4.79 17.58
CA TYR A 10 0.67 -4.08 17.16
C TYR A 10 0.94 -3.05 16.06
N PHE A 11 2.07 -2.33 16.11
CA PHE A 11 2.47 -1.45 15.02
C PHE A 11 2.70 -2.21 13.72
N SER A 12 3.34 -3.38 13.77
CA SER A 12 3.50 -4.24 12.61
C SER A 12 2.15 -4.61 11.98
N ILE A 13 1.20 -5.06 12.79
CA ILE A 13 -0.16 -5.41 12.31
C ILE A 13 -0.84 -4.18 11.72
N GLY A 14 -0.79 -3.04 12.42
CA GLY A 14 -1.41 -1.80 11.96
C GLY A 14 -0.86 -1.34 10.61
N PHE A 15 0.46 -1.33 10.44
CA PHE A 15 1.10 -0.98 9.18
C PHE A 15 0.78 -1.98 8.06
N PHE A 16 0.70 -3.27 8.36
CA PHE A 16 0.28 -4.27 7.38
C PHE A 16 -1.15 -4.04 6.87
N ILE A 17 -2.08 -3.79 7.79
CA ILE A 17 -3.49 -3.53 7.45
C ILE A 17 -3.60 -2.25 6.62
N ILE A 18 -3.01 -1.14 7.08
CA ILE A 18 -3.06 0.14 6.37
C ILE A 18 -2.36 0.02 5.00
N GLY A 19 -1.22 -0.67 4.94
CA GLY A 19 -0.52 -0.96 3.69
C GLY A 19 -1.41 -1.73 2.70
N THR A 20 -2.17 -2.72 3.18
CA THR A 20 -3.11 -3.49 2.35
C THR A 20 -4.20 -2.59 1.75
N PHE A 21 -4.76 -1.66 2.53
CA PHE A 21 -5.73 -0.70 2.01
C PHE A 21 -5.15 0.18 0.89
N PHE A 22 -3.95 0.75 1.11
CA PHE A 22 -3.28 1.54 0.08
C PHE A 22 -2.90 0.72 -1.15
N PHE A 23 -2.52 -0.55 -0.96
CA PHE A 23 -2.21 -1.45 -2.07
C PHE A 23 -3.44 -1.69 -2.95
N LEU A 24 -4.59 -2.01 -2.35
CA LEU A 24 -5.84 -2.24 -3.08
C LEU A 24 -6.30 -0.98 -3.82
N LEU A 25 -6.24 0.18 -3.17
CA LEU A 25 -6.58 1.46 -3.80
C LEU A 25 -5.64 1.78 -4.96
N GLY A 26 -4.33 1.65 -4.73
CA GLY A 26 -3.31 1.93 -5.72
C GLY A 26 -3.43 1.03 -6.93
N TYR A 27 -3.57 -0.28 -6.72
CA TYR A 27 -3.77 -1.26 -7.78
C TYR A 27 -5.01 -0.94 -8.62
N ARG A 28 -6.16 -0.71 -7.96
CA ARG A 28 -7.41 -0.36 -8.65
C ARG A 28 -7.26 0.90 -9.50
N ASN A 29 -6.60 1.94 -8.97
CA ASN A 29 -6.44 3.20 -9.69
C ASN A 29 -5.51 3.04 -10.91
N VAL A 30 -4.41 2.28 -10.78
CA VAL A 30 -3.52 1.97 -11.90
C VAL A 30 -4.24 1.14 -12.97
N ASP A 31 -4.97 0.11 -12.57
CA ASP A 31 -5.73 -0.75 -13.48
C ASP A 31 -6.80 0.05 -14.24
N MET A 32 -7.54 0.91 -13.53
CA MET A 32 -8.54 1.78 -14.12
C MET A 32 -7.92 2.77 -15.12
N ALA A 33 -6.80 3.41 -14.77
CA ALA A 33 -6.09 4.30 -15.68
C ALA A 33 -5.62 3.58 -16.96
N TYR A 34 -5.11 2.36 -16.82
CA TYR A 34 -4.68 1.53 -17.96
C TYR A 34 -5.86 1.16 -18.86
N ASN A 35 -6.99 0.75 -18.27
CA ASN A 35 -8.20 0.40 -19.02
C ASN A 35 -8.74 1.60 -19.83
N ILE A 36 -8.66 2.81 -19.31
CA ILE A 36 -9.06 4.03 -20.04
C ILE A 36 -8.12 4.32 -21.18
N ALA A 37 -6.81 4.23 -20.94
CA ALA A 37 -5.82 4.44 -21.99
C ALA A 37 -6.04 3.45 -23.14
N LEU A 38 -6.35 2.20 -22.83
CA LEU A 38 -6.67 1.17 -23.83
C LEU A 38 -7.93 1.50 -24.63
N LEU A 39 -9.02 1.90 -23.97
CA LEU A 39 -10.26 2.28 -24.64
C LEU A 39 -10.09 3.50 -25.57
N LYS A 40 -9.27 4.48 -25.16
CA LYS A 40 -8.90 5.63 -25.99
C LYS A 40 -8.07 5.21 -27.20
N LEU A 41 -7.10 4.30 -27.02
CA LEU A 41 -6.27 3.77 -28.10
C LEU A 41 -7.09 2.97 -29.13
N GLN A 42 -8.10 2.24 -28.67
CA GLN A 42 -9.02 1.48 -29.53
C GLN A 42 -10.07 2.35 -30.22
N GLY A 43 -10.14 3.65 -29.91
CA GLY A 43 -11.15 4.57 -30.45
C GLY A 43 -12.57 4.29 -29.95
N VAL A 44 -12.72 3.50 -28.87
CA VAL A 44 -14.02 3.16 -28.28
C VAL A 44 -14.59 4.37 -27.52
N ILE A 45 -13.71 5.20 -26.97
CA ILE A 45 -14.06 6.46 -26.29
C ILE A 45 -13.23 7.61 -26.84
N ASP A 46 -13.78 8.83 -26.82
CA ASP A 46 -13.05 10.03 -27.23
C ASP A 46 -11.81 10.22 -26.33
N LYS A 47 -10.73 10.73 -26.91
CA LYS A 47 -9.50 11.08 -26.19
C LYS A 47 -9.77 12.10 -25.07
N ASN A 48 -10.83 12.88 -25.19
CA ASN A 48 -11.24 13.88 -24.19
C ASN A 48 -12.16 13.31 -23.09
N VAL A 49 -12.45 12.01 -23.07
CA VAL A 49 -13.22 11.42 -21.98
C VAL A 49 -12.37 11.36 -20.72
N GLU A 50 -12.84 12.04 -19.67
CA GLU A 50 -12.30 12.00 -18.31
C GLU A 50 -13.20 11.15 -17.42
N LEU A 51 -12.62 10.58 -16.35
CA LEU A 51 -13.39 9.84 -15.37
C LEU A 51 -14.08 10.77 -14.39
N TYR A 52 -15.39 10.58 -14.25
CA TYR A 52 -16.16 11.11 -13.13
C TYR A 52 -16.36 10.03 -12.08
N ASP A 53 -15.42 9.90 -11.14
CA ASP A 53 -15.63 9.08 -9.95
C ASP A 53 -16.18 9.96 -8.82
N LYS A 54 -17.51 10.02 -8.75
CA LYS A 54 -18.25 10.78 -7.71
C LYS A 54 -17.95 10.29 -6.29
N THR A 55 -17.50 9.05 -6.14
CA THR A 55 -17.27 8.41 -4.83
C THR A 55 -15.91 8.79 -4.23
N LEU A 56 -14.89 9.05 -5.05
CA LEU A 56 -13.56 9.43 -4.56
C LEU A 56 -13.19 10.89 -4.82
N TRP A 57 -13.79 11.55 -5.81
CA TRP A 57 -13.26 12.81 -6.33
C TRP A 57 -14.21 13.99 -6.28
N ILE A 58 -15.26 13.97 -5.42
CA ILE A 58 -16.16 15.12 -5.13
C ILE A 58 -16.37 16.02 -6.38
N ASN A 59 -16.95 15.45 -7.44
CA ASN A 59 -17.27 16.13 -8.71
C ASN A 59 -16.10 16.66 -9.57
N ASN A 60 -14.85 16.39 -9.25
CA ASN A 60 -13.73 16.68 -10.14
C ASN A 60 -13.53 15.53 -11.11
N ALA A 61 -13.45 15.88 -12.39
CA ALA A 61 -13.01 14.96 -13.42
C ALA A 61 -11.51 14.72 -13.24
N ILE A 62 -11.08 13.48 -13.40
CA ILE A 62 -9.67 13.12 -13.35
C ILE A 62 -9.24 12.47 -14.67
N GLY A 63 -8.11 12.94 -15.20
CA GLY A 63 -7.47 12.34 -16.37
C GLY A 63 -6.83 10.99 -16.03
N GLU A 64 -6.64 10.14 -17.04
CA GLU A 64 -6.01 8.83 -16.87
C GLU A 64 -4.60 8.93 -16.29
N MET A 65 -3.85 9.98 -16.65
CA MET A 65 -2.48 10.13 -16.18
C MET A 65 -2.41 10.53 -14.72
N ASP A 66 -3.29 11.44 -14.28
CA ASP A 66 -3.40 11.84 -12.88
C ASP A 66 -3.85 10.66 -12.01
N LEU A 67 -4.78 9.83 -12.51
CA LEU A 67 -5.23 8.64 -11.82
C LEU A 67 -4.11 7.58 -11.71
N TYR A 68 -3.33 7.41 -12.78
CA TYR A 68 -2.17 6.54 -12.79
C TYR A 68 -1.11 6.98 -11.78
N GLU A 69 -0.77 8.28 -11.77
CA GLU A 69 0.16 8.85 -10.80
C GLU A 69 -0.32 8.69 -9.37
N LEU A 70 -1.60 8.93 -9.09
CA LEU A 70 -2.17 8.69 -7.77
C LEU A 70 -2.01 7.22 -7.37
N GLY A 71 -2.36 6.30 -8.29
CA GLY A 71 -2.24 4.87 -8.06
C GLY A 71 -0.81 4.46 -7.71
N LEU A 72 0.18 4.97 -8.45
CA LEU A 72 1.61 4.73 -8.16
C LEU A 72 2.04 5.28 -6.80
N ARG A 73 1.57 6.48 -6.41
CA ARG A 73 1.86 7.04 -5.08
C ARG A 73 1.29 6.17 -3.96
N GLN A 74 0.06 5.68 -4.12
CA GLN A 74 -0.59 4.78 -3.16
C GLN A 74 0.14 3.43 -3.06
N LEU A 75 0.55 2.85 -4.20
CA LEU A 75 1.38 1.64 -4.22
C LEU A 75 2.75 1.87 -3.55
N THR A 76 3.38 3.01 -3.77
CA THR A 76 4.66 3.34 -3.13
C THR A 76 4.50 3.41 -1.61
N ILE A 77 3.45 4.09 -1.13
CA ILE A 77 3.13 4.17 0.30
C ILE A 77 2.86 2.77 0.87
N SER A 78 2.11 1.91 0.16
CA SER A 78 1.82 0.56 0.66
C SER A 78 3.09 -0.28 0.82
N PHE A 79 4.03 -0.22 -0.13
CA PHE A 79 5.31 -0.92 -0.01
C PHE A 79 6.13 -0.41 1.17
N ILE A 80 6.20 0.90 1.40
CA ILE A 80 6.88 1.47 2.57
C ILE A 80 6.27 0.92 3.87
N LEU A 81 4.94 0.85 3.96
CA LEU A 81 4.24 0.30 5.12
C LEU A 81 4.49 -1.19 5.31
N PHE A 82 4.52 -1.98 4.23
CA PHE A 82 4.86 -3.40 4.30
C PHE A 82 6.30 -3.63 4.76
N PHE A 83 7.27 -2.85 4.25
CA PHE A 83 8.65 -2.92 4.73
C PHE A 83 8.78 -2.53 6.20
N ALA A 84 8.09 -1.47 6.64
CA ALA A 84 8.08 -1.06 8.04
C ALA A 84 7.46 -2.13 8.96
N SER A 85 6.34 -2.73 8.53
CA SER A 85 5.69 -3.85 9.22
C SER A 85 6.65 -5.04 9.36
N PHE A 86 7.28 -5.45 8.26
CA PHE A 86 8.25 -6.55 8.26
C PHE A 86 9.48 -6.24 9.15
N LEU A 87 9.99 -5.01 9.11
CA LEU A 87 11.12 -4.59 9.94
C LEU A 87 10.82 -4.75 11.43
N PHE A 88 9.63 -4.35 11.89
CA PHE A 88 9.24 -4.53 13.29
C PHE A 88 9.18 -6.00 13.70
N LEU A 89 8.66 -6.88 12.84
CA LEU A 89 8.66 -8.33 13.11
C LEU A 89 10.08 -8.89 13.19
N VAL A 90 10.96 -8.51 12.27
CA VAL A 90 12.37 -8.95 12.27
C VAL A 90 13.07 -8.50 13.56
N LEU A 91 12.86 -7.26 14.01
CA LEU A 91 13.45 -6.75 15.26
C LEU A 91 13.00 -7.56 16.48
N ILE A 92 11.71 -7.90 16.56
CA ILE A 92 11.17 -8.75 17.63
C ILE A 92 11.82 -10.13 17.61
N VAL A 93 11.86 -10.78 16.44
CA VAL A 93 12.42 -12.13 16.28
C VAL A 93 13.91 -12.16 16.61
N LEU A 94 14.69 -11.19 16.14
CA LEU A 94 16.13 -11.11 16.40
C LEU A 94 16.42 -10.94 17.90
N LYS A 95 15.61 -10.12 18.60
CA LYS A 95 15.73 -9.93 20.05
C LYS A 95 15.45 -11.23 20.80
N GLU A 96 14.39 -11.96 20.44
CA GLU A 96 14.07 -13.25 21.05
C GLU A 96 15.16 -14.30 20.79
N LEU A 97 15.70 -14.36 19.56
CA LEU A 97 16.80 -15.25 19.20
C LEU A 97 18.06 -14.94 20.01
N TYR A 98 18.43 -13.66 20.12
CA TYR A 98 19.58 -13.22 20.90
C TYR A 98 19.47 -13.63 22.37
N PHE A 99 18.29 -13.41 22.98
CA PHE A 99 18.02 -13.84 24.35
C PHE A 99 18.15 -15.36 24.49
N LYS A 100 17.55 -16.13 23.58
CA LYS A 100 17.61 -17.59 23.61
C LYS A 100 19.06 -18.11 23.51
N ILE A 101 19.88 -17.56 22.62
CA ILE A 101 21.28 -17.99 22.44
C ILE A 101 22.11 -17.75 23.70
N ILE A 102 21.93 -16.61 24.37
CA ILE A 102 22.72 -16.24 25.55
C ILE A 102 22.29 -17.04 26.79
N TYR A 103 20.99 -17.17 27.02
CA TYR A 103 20.47 -17.78 28.24
C TYR A 103 20.25 -19.29 28.14
N SER A 104 20.25 -19.88 26.94
CA SER A 104 20.23 -21.35 26.76
C SER A 104 21.60 -22.01 26.98
N LYS A 105 22.68 -21.22 27.14
CA LYS A 105 24.04 -21.71 27.41
C LYS A 105 24.42 -21.70 28.90
N LYS A 106 23.49 -21.35 29.79
CA LYS A 106 23.60 -21.53 31.25
C LYS A 106 22.68 -22.64 31.70
#